data_AF-A0A3S8UPD2-F1
#
_entry.id   AF-A0A3S8UPD2-F1
#
_cell.length_a   1.000
_cell.length_b   1.000
_cell.length_c   1.000
_cell.angle_alpha   90.00
_cell.angle_beta   90.00
_cell.angle_gamma   90.00
#
_symmetry.space_group_name_H-M   'P 1'
#
loop_
_entity.id
_entity.type
_entity.pdbx_description
1 polymer ?
#
loop_
_entity_poly.entity_id
_entity_poly.type
_entity_poly.pdbx_seq_one_letter_code
_entity_poly.pdbx_strand_id
1 'polypeptide(L)'
;MEDDYEGWLASRPTLVEDRSHPNHWQNRASDLLASAGALWHAMGSQDAAIAQALGYRSGYSMKVACWPVYHMLCGLSLELIMKAVLVQRATPQKEVETHVLHRLHRMLDLDLDEERKQILDFYEASVMWAGRYPTPRNPTDEKLLNYYDLASKVLTKPAPIDSPGTLKFRVSSNTTDWDQFSSLWGEYAILFTHT
;
A
#
# COMPACT_ATOMS: atom_id res chain seq x y z
N MET A 1 28.82 -36.94 -17.07
CA MET A 1 28.02 -35.82 -17.62
C MET A 1 26.56 -35.93 -17.18
N GLU A 2 26.01 -37.14 -17.01
CA GLU A 2 24.69 -37.39 -16.38
C GLU A 2 24.67 -37.10 -14.86
N ASP A 3 25.72 -37.49 -14.11
CA ASP A 3 25.83 -37.25 -12.66
C ASP A 3 25.81 -35.75 -12.27
N ASP A 4 26.25 -34.87 -13.17
CA ASP A 4 26.31 -33.42 -12.94
C ASP A 4 24.92 -32.77 -13.13
N TYR A 5 24.12 -33.32 -14.05
CA TYR A 5 22.76 -32.84 -14.31
C TYR A 5 21.77 -33.23 -13.21
N GLU A 6 21.85 -34.48 -12.73
CA GLU A 6 21.03 -34.93 -11.59
C GLU A 6 21.42 -34.21 -10.29
N GLY A 7 22.71 -33.96 -10.07
CA GLY A 7 23.20 -33.14 -8.95
C GLY A 7 22.71 -31.69 -9.02
N TRP A 8 22.69 -31.08 -10.21
CA TRP A 8 22.13 -29.75 -10.42
C TRP A 8 20.60 -29.72 -10.23
N LEU A 9 19.88 -30.73 -10.72
CA LEU A 9 18.42 -30.86 -10.52
C LEU A 9 18.04 -31.03 -9.04
N ALA A 10 18.87 -31.69 -8.24
CA ALA A 10 18.64 -31.88 -6.81
C ALA A 10 19.01 -30.65 -5.95
N SER A 11 19.89 -29.78 -6.45
CA SER A 11 20.39 -28.60 -5.72
C SER A 11 19.77 -27.27 -6.15
N ARG A 12 19.09 -27.24 -7.31
CA ARG A 12 18.33 -26.05 -7.74
C ARG A 12 17.18 -25.75 -6.77
N PRO A 13 16.87 -24.47 -6.55
CA PRO A 13 15.61 -24.09 -5.91
C PRO A 13 14.42 -24.68 -6.66
N THR A 14 13.38 -25.03 -5.92
CA THR A 14 12.06 -25.29 -6.51
C THR A 14 11.55 -24.03 -7.22
N LEU A 15 10.63 -24.19 -8.17
CA LEU A 15 10.04 -23.04 -8.88
C LEU A 15 9.34 -22.05 -7.93
N VAL A 16 8.92 -22.51 -6.75
CA VAL A 16 8.29 -21.68 -5.70
C VAL A 16 9.33 -20.88 -4.92
N GLU A 17 10.46 -21.50 -4.60
CA GLU A 17 11.60 -20.84 -3.95
C GLU A 17 12.23 -19.82 -4.88
N ASP A 18 12.39 -20.16 -6.17
CA ASP A 18 12.87 -19.23 -7.21
C ASP A 18 11.95 -18.01 -7.33
N ARG A 19 10.63 -18.20 -7.31
CA ARG A 19 9.64 -17.10 -7.27
C ARG A 19 9.68 -16.25 -5.99
N SER A 20 10.34 -16.72 -4.94
CA SER A 20 10.51 -15.98 -3.68
C SER A 20 11.77 -15.11 -3.67
N HIS A 21 12.52 -15.05 -4.79
CA HIS A 21 13.70 -14.19 -4.93
C HIS A 21 13.37 -12.70 -4.67
N PRO A 22 14.21 -11.93 -3.96
CA PRO A 22 13.95 -10.52 -3.61
C PRO A 22 13.55 -9.63 -4.79
N ASN A 23 14.16 -9.83 -5.96
CA ASN A 23 13.82 -9.10 -7.18
C ASN A 23 12.36 -9.30 -7.63
N HIS A 24 11.76 -10.47 -7.39
CA HIS A 24 10.34 -10.69 -7.72
C HIS A 24 9.42 -9.90 -6.80
N TRP A 25 9.76 -9.80 -5.52
CA TRP A 25 9.04 -8.95 -4.56
C TRP A 25 9.13 -7.48 -4.96
N GLN A 26 10.34 -7.00 -5.28
CA GLN A 26 10.58 -5.61 -5.70
C GLN A 26 9.84 -5.29 -7.00
N ASN A 27 9.91 -6.16 -8.00
CA ASN A 27 9.20 -5.98 -9.28
C ASN A 27 7.70 -5.89 -9.03
N ARG A 28 7.15 -6.79 -8.20
CA ARG A 28 5.74 -6.78 -7.87
C ARG A 28 5.32 -5.54 -7.09
N ALA A 29 6.16 -5.06 -6.18
CA ALA A 29 5.93 -3.81 -5.48
C ALA A 29 5.87 -2.62 -6.46
N SER A 30 6.78 -2.60 -7.43
CA SER A 30 6.87 -1.57 -8.47
C SER A 30 5.67 -1.60 -9.43
N ASP A 31 5.18 -2.78 -9.82
CA ASP A 31 3.95 -2.93 -10.62
C ASP A 31 2.73 -2.31 -9.91
N LEU A 32 2.63 -2.53 -8.60
CA LEU A 32 1.54 -1.98 -7.78
C LEU A 32 1.67 -0.47 -7.60
N LEU A 33 2.89 0.05 -7.43
CA LEU A 33 3.18 1.49 -7.41
C LEU A 33 2.74 2.14 -8.73
N ALA A 34 3.13 1.57 -9.87
CA ALA A 34 2.75 2.06 -11.19
C ALA A 34 1.23 2.06 -11.38
N SER A 35 0.56 0.99 -10.91
CA SER A 35 -0.90 0.88 -10.96
C SER A 35 -1.59 1.91 -10.07
N ALA A 36 -1.09 2.16 -8.86
CA ALA A 36 -1.58 3.22 -7.98
C ALA A 36 -1.41 4.61 -8.63
N GLY A 37 -0.26 4.86 -9.27
CA GLY A 37 -0.01 6.11 -10.00
C GLY A 37 -0.98 6.30 -11.16
N ALA A 38 -1.28 5.24 -11.91
CA ALA A 38 -2.29 5.31 -12.98
C ALA A 38 -3.67 5.70 -12.43
N LEU A 39 -4.10 5.15 -11.28
CA LEU A 39 -5.35 5.55 -10.63
C LEU A 39 -5.31 7.00 -10.16
N TRP A 40 -4.20 7.44 -9.54
CA TRP A 40 -4.02 8.83 -9.13
C TRP A 40 -4.22 9.80 -10.30
N HIS A 41 -3.56 9.53 -11.43
CA HIS A 41 -3.72 10.35 -12.63
C HIS A 41 -5.14 10.28 -13.20
N ALA A 42 -5.80 9.13 -13.10
CA ALA A 42 -7.21 8.98 -13.51
C ALA A 42 -8.17 9.80 -12.64
N MET A 43 -7.82 10.05 -11.38
CA MET A 43 -8.54 10.97 -10.47
C MET A 43 -8.22 12.46 -10.75
N GLY A 44 -7.39 12.76 -11.75
CA GLY A 44 -6.97 14.13 -12.07
C GLY A 44 -8.00 14.97 -12.83
N SER A 45 -7.52 15.96 -13.58
CA SER A 45 -8.35 16.85 -14.40
C SER A 45 -9.12 16.15 -15.52
N GLN A 46 -8.68 14.95 -15.92
CA GLN A 46 -9.26 14.17 -17.01
C GLN A 46 -10.30 13.14 -16.52
N ASP A 47 -10.74 13.21 -15.25
CA ASP A 47 -11.59 12.18 -14.65
C ASP A 47 -12.88 11.91 -15.44
N ALA A 48 -13.54 12.95 -15.94
CA ALA A 48 -14.77 12.82 -16.73
C ALA A 48 -14.53 12.14 -18.10
N ALA A 49 -13.43 12.50 -18.78
CA ALA A 49 -13.08 11.91 -20.07
C ALA A 49 -12.71 10.43 -19.92
N ILE A 50 -11.97 10.08 -18.87
CA ILE A 50 -11.60 8.71 -18.54
C ILE A 50 -12.85 7.89 -18.17
N ALA A 51 -13.74 8.44 -17.34
CA ALA A 51 -15.00 7.77 -17.00
C ALA A 51 -15.84 7.46 -18.25
N GLN A 52 -15.93 8.41 -19.19
CA GLN A 52 -16.60 8.21 -20.47
C GLN A 52 -15.93 7.14 -21.32
N ALA A 53 -14.60 7.17 -21.45
CA ALA A 53 -13.84 6.17 -22.21
C ALA A 53 -14.00 4.74 -21.65
N LEU A 54 -14.18 4.61 -20.34
CA LEU A 54 -14.47 3.34 -19.67
C LEU A 54 -15.94 2.91 -19.74
N GLY A 55 -16.81 3.70 -20.38
CA GLY A 55 -18.23 3.38 -20.57
C GLY A 55 -19.13 3.70 -19.37
N TYR A 56 -18.67 4.51 -18.41
CA TYR A 56 -19.51 4.96 -17.30
C TYR A 56 -20.50 6.04 -17.75
N ARG A 57 -21.63 6.14 -17.02
CA ARG A 57 -22.67 7.14 -17.27
C ARG A 57 -22.22 8.53 -16.83
N SER A 58 -22.88 9.55 -17.38
CA SER A 58 -22.73 10.95 -16.91
C SER A 58 -22.95 11.02 -15.39
N GLY A 59 -22.06 11.73 -14.70
CA GLY A 59 -22.05 11.86 -13.24
C GLY A 59 -21.14 10.86 -12.50
N TYR A 60 -20.60 9.85 -13.17
CA TYR A 60 -19.56 9.01 -12.56
C TYR A 60 -18.25 9.79 -12.44
N SER A 61 -17.66 9.80 -11.24
CA SER A 61 -16.42 10.53 -10.99
C SER A 61 -15.32 9.59 -10.52
N MET A 62 -14.24 9.52 -11.29
CA MET A 62 -13.05 8.76 -10.91
C MET A 62 -12.46 9.31 -9.61
N LYS A 63 -12.52 10.64 -9.40
CA LYS A 63 -12.09 11.35 -8.17
C LYS A 63 -12.72 10.84 -6.88
N VAL A 64 -13.87 10.19 -6.97
CA VAL A 64 -14.55 9.61 -5.81
C VAL A 64 -14.36 8.10 -5.80
N ALA A 65 -14.55 7.45 -6.96
CA ALA A 65 -14.60 6.00 -7.04
C ALA A 65 -13.25 5.30 -6.89
N CYS A 66 -12.14 5.94 -7.27
CA CYS A 66 -10.84 5.28 -7.35
C CYS A 66 -10.05 5.28 -6.03
N TRP A 67 -10.40 6.12 -5.05
CA TRP A 67 -9.67 6.23 -3.78
C TRP A 67 -9.49 4.91 -3.03
N PRO A 68 -10.53 4.08 -2.83
CA PRO A 68 -10.37 2.83 -2.08
C PRO A 68 -9.34 1.90 -2.74
N VAL A 69 -9.42 1.73 -4.07
CA VAL A 69 -8.50 0.86 -4.82
C VAL A 69 -7.10 1.48 -4.86
N TYR A 70 -6.99 2.81 -5.00
CA TYR A 70 -5.71 3.52 -4.91
C TYR A 70 -5.02 3.23 -3.58
N HIS A 71 -5.67 3.46 -2.45
CA HIS A 71 -5.09 3.20 -1.12
C HIS A 71 -4.77 1.73 -0.87
N MET A 72 -5.60 0.81 -1.37
CA MET A 72 -5.31 -0.63 -1.34
C MET A 72 -4.01 -0.95 -2.09
N LEU A 73 -3.85 -0.45 -3.33
CA LEU A 73 -2.64 -0.67 -4.12
C LEU A 73 -1.41 -0.05 -3.45
N CYS A 74 -1.55 1.13 -2.85
CA CYS A 74 -0.52 1.77 -2.04
C CYS A 74 -0.06 0.86 -0.89
N GLY A 75 -1.00 0.33 -0.09
CA GLY A 75 -0.69 -0.54 1.03
C GLY A 75 -0.03 -1.86 0.61
N LEU A 76 -0.53 -2.50 -0.45
CA LEU A 76 0.10 -3.69 -1.01
C LEU A 76 1.51 -3.40 -1.54
N SER A 77 1.70 -2.26 -2.20
CA SER A 77 3.01 -1.86 -2.72
C SER A 77 4.02 -1.63 -1.59
N LEU A 78 3.60 -0.97 -0.50
CA LEU A 78 4.42 -0.79 0.71
C LEU A 78 4.77 -2.11 1.38
N GLU A 79 3.79 -3.02 1.52
CA GLU A 79 4.05 -4.35 2.07
C GLU A 79 5.15 -5.05 1.29
N LEU A 80 5.03 -5.11 -0.04
CA LEU A 80 5.95 -5.87 -0.87
C LEU A 80 7.33 -5.24 -0.97
N ILE A 81 7.48 -3.91 -1.00
CA ILE A 81 8.82 -3.29 -1.04
C ILE A 81 9.57 -3.50 0.28
N MET A 82 8.89 -3.39 1.43
CA MET A 82 9.51 -3.70 2.72
C MET A 82 9.91 -5.17 2.81
N LYS A 83 9.04 -6.08 2.36
CA LYS A 83 9.37 -7.52 2.30
C LYS A 83 10.52 -7.80 1.35
N ALA A 84 10.60 -7.14 0.20
CA ALA A 84 11.71 -7.30 -0.73
C ALA A 84 13.07 -7.00 -0.07
N VAL A 85 13.15 -5.91 0.70
CA VAL A 85 14.36 -5.54 1.45
C VAL A 85 14.67 -6.57 2.54
N LEU A 86 13.65 -7.01 3.30
CA LEU A 86 13.85 -8.00 4.37
C LEU A 86 14.34 -9.36 3.83
N VAL A 87 13.76 -9.84 2.72
CA VAL A 87 14.18 -11.08 2.06
C VAL A 87 15.60 -10.92 1.52
N GLN A 88 15.95 -9.76 0.94
CA GLN A 88 17.33 -9.49 0.51
C GLN A 88 18.33 -9.51 1.68
N ARG A 89 17.91 -9.04 2.86
CA ARG A 89 18.70 -9.11 4.10
C ARG A 89 18.72 -10.51 4.75
N ALA A 90 18.20 -11.53 4.05
CA ALA A 90 18.09 -12.90 4.54
C ALA A 90 17.27 -13.04 5.85
N THR A 91 16.27 -12.15 6.04
CA THR A 91 15.33 -12.27 7.16
C THR A 91 14.54 -13.57 7.04
N PRO A 92 14.36 -14.36 8.12
CA PRO A 92 13.62 -15.62 8.05
C PRO A 92 12.20 -15.44 7.49
N GLN A 93 11.81 -16.28 6.53
CA GLN A 93 10.52 -16.18 5.83
C GLN A 93 9.33 -16.07 6.78
N LYS A 94 9.31 -16.85 7.87
CA LYS A 94 8.26 -16.84 8.90
C LYS A 94 8.02 -15.45 9.52
N GLU A 95 9.03 -14.59 9.54
CA GLU A 95 8.96 -13.24 10.11
C GLU A 95 8.44 -12.24 9.08
N VAL A 96 8.75 -12.48 7.80
CA VAL A 96 8.33 -11.68 6.65
C VAL A 96 6.87 -11.95 6.25
N GLU A 97 6.28 -13.08 6.65
CA GLU A 97 4.89 -13.45 6.30
C GLU A 97 3.80 -12.54 6.91
N THR A 98 4.14 -11.70 7.88
CA THR A 98 3.19 -10.74 8.46
C THR A 98 2.64 -9.74 7.43
N HIS A 99 1.37 -9.35 7.56
CA HIS A 99 0.76 -8.25 6.80
C HIS A 99 0.77 -6.91 7.57
N VAL A 100 1.30 -6.94 8.80
CA VAL A 100 1.33 -5.77 9.69
C VAL A 100 2.43 -4.80 9.26
N LEU A 101 2.06 -3.67 8.67
CA LEU A 101 3.02 -2.77 8.00
C LEU A 101 3.98 -2.10 8.97
N HIS A 102 3.50 -1.63 10.13
CA HIS A 102 4.37 -1.01 11.13
C HIS A 102 5.37 -2.02 11.76
N ARG A 103 5.07 -3.32 11.72
CA ARG A 103 6.00 -4.36 12.15
C ARG A 103 7.11 -4.56 11.12
N LEU A 104 6.75 -4.64 9.83
CA LEU A 104 7.72 -4.71 8.74
C LEU A 104 8.66 -3.49 8.75
N HIS A 105 8.10 -2.30 8.98
CA HIS A 105 8.86 -1.06 9.12
C HIS A 105 9.93 -1.15 10.21
N ARG A 106 9.56 -1.60 11.42
CA ARG A 106 10.51 -1.77 12.53
C ARG A 106 11.59 -2.82 12.24
N MET A 107 11.25 -3.88 11.51
CA MET A 107 12.21 -4.91 11.09
C MET A 107 13.25 -4.39 10.09
N LEU A 108 13.01 -3.23 9.47
CA LEU A 108 14.00 -2.54 8.62
C LEU A 108 14.97 -1.66 9.43
N ASP A 109 14.86 -1.66 10.76
CA ASP A 109 15.62 -0.82 11.70
C ASP A 109 15.37 0.68 11.52
N LEU A 110 14.12 1.04 11.20
CA LEU A 110 13.67 2.42 11.04
C LEU A 110 12.89 2.90 12.26
N ASP A 111 13.06 4.18 12.59
CA ASP A 111 12.33 4.84 13.68
C ASP A 111 10.84 4.99 13.35
N LEU A 112 9.98 4.53 14.26
CA LEU A 112 8.54 4.59 14.11
C LEU A 112 7.92 5.58 15.10
N ASP A 113 7.63 6.79 14.63
CA ASP A 113 6.78 7.72 15.36
C ASP A 113 5.27 7.40 15.17
N GLU A 114 4.42 8.09 15.94
CA GLU A 114 2.98 7.87 15.92
C GLU A 114 2.31 8.29 14.61
N GLU A 115 2.83 9.31 13.92
CA GLU A 115 2.28 9.75 12.64
C GLU A 115 2.54 8.71 11.55
N ARG A 116 3.80 8.25 11.45
CA ARG A 116 4.20 7.16 10.56
C ARG A 116 3.41 5.90 10.86
N LYS A 117 3.24 5.54 12.14
CA LYS A 117 2.44 4.38 12.54
C LYS A 117 1.00 4.50 12.04
N GLN A 118 0.35 5.66 12.23
CA GLN A 118 -1.03 5.87 11.77
C GLN A 118 -1.17 5.74 10.26
N ILE A 119 -0.21 6.27 9.49
CA ILE A 119 -0.19 6.14 8.02
C ILE A 119 -0.05 4.67 7.60
N LEU A 120 0.87 3.92 8.22
CA LEU A 120 1.06 2.50 7.93
C LEU A 120 -0.17 1.66 8.32
N ASP A 121 -0.76 1.91 9.49
CA ASP A 121 -1.99 1.25 9.93
C ASP A 121 -3.16 1.58 8.98
N PHE A 122 -3.22 2.79 8.44
CA PHE A 122 -4.25 3.18 7.46
C PHE A 122 -4.11 2.41 6.15
N TYR A 123 -2.88 2.29 5.62
CA TYR A 123 -2.64 1.52 4.41
C TYR A 123 -2.91 0.03 4.61
N GLU A 124 -2.52 -0.53 5.75
CA GLU A 124 -2.87 -1.91 6.14
C GLU A 124 -4.38 -2.11 6.18
N ALA A 125 -5.10 -1.21 6.87
CA ALA A 125 -6.55 -1.26 6.95
C ALA A 125 -7.21 -1.08 5.56
N SER A 126 -6.63 -0.27 4.69
CA SER A 126 -7.13 -0.10 3.31
C SER A 126 -7.00 -1.38 2.50
N VAL A 127 -5.95 -2.18 2.68
CA VAL A 127 -5.86 -3.51 2.06
C VAL A 127 -6.99 -4.43 2.51
N MET A 128 -7.33 -4.37 3.80
CA MET A 128 -8.39 -5.19 4.38
C MET A 128 -9.80 -4.74 3.97
N TRP A 129 -10.07 -3.43 4.00
CA TRP A 129 -11.42 -2.86 3.84
C TRP A 129 -11.74 -2.42 2.42
N ALA A 130 -10.75 -1.97 1.65
CA ALA A 130 -10.93 -1.62 0.24
C ALA A 130 -10.59 -2.79 -0.72
N GLY A 131 -10.42 -3.99 -0.15
CA GLY A 131 -10.16 -5.23 -0.86
C GLY A 131 -11.33 -5.74 -1.72
N ARG A 132 -11.23 -7.02 -2.10
CA ARG A 132 -12.11 -7.71 -3.08
C ARG A 132 -13.62 -7.65 -2.79
N TYR A 133 -14.02 -7.41 -1.53
CA TYR A 133 -15.42 -7.43 -1.10
C TYR A 133 -15.77 -6.17 -0.29
N PRO A 134 -17.04 -5.72 -0.31
CA PRO A 134 -17.50 -4.59 0.51
C PRO A 134 -17.32 -4.80 2.02
N THR A 135 -17.06 -6.03 2.44
CA THR A 135 -16.87 -6.38 3.84
C THR A 135 -15.82 -7.49 3.96
N PRO A 136 -14.78 -7.34 4.81
CA PRO A 136 -13.75 -8.33 5.00
C PRO A 136 -14.28 -9.56 5.76
N ARG A 137 -13.44 -10.59 5.90
CA ARG A 137 -13.75 -11.75 6.73
C ARG A 137 -13.87 -11.35 8.20
N ASN A 138 -14.83 -11.96 8.90
CA ASN A 138 -15.13 -11.72 10.33
C ASN A 138 -15.26 -10.22 10.67
N PRO A 139 -16.14 -9.49 9.96
CA PRO A 139 -16.36 -8.08 10.22
C PRO A 139 -17.14 -7.91 11.52
N THR A 140 -16.85 -6.83 12.23
CA THR A 140 -17.66 -6.35 13.36
C THR A 140 -17.85 -4.85 13.21
N ASP A 141 -18.95 -4.32 13.76
CA ASP A 141 -19.22 -2.89 13.74
C ASP A 141 -18.08 -2.09 14.37
N GLU A 142 -17.50 -2.61 15.45
CA GLU A 142 -16.34 -2.02 16.10
C GLU A 142 -15.14 -1.88 15.15
N LYS A 143 -14.81 -2.93 14.37
CA LYS A 143 -13.69 -2.87 13.42
C LYS A 143 -13.97 -1.87 12.29
N LEU A 144 -15.22 -1.77 11.84
CA LEU A 144 -15.60 -0.80 10.81
C LEU A 144 -15.53 0.64 11.33
N LEU A 145 -16.02 0.89 12.56
CA LEU A 145 -15.93 2.18 13.21
C LEU A 145 -14.47 2.59 13.44
N ASN A 146 -13.61 1.66 13.87
CA ASN A 146 -12.19 1.90 14.03
C ASN A 146 -11.51 2.25 12.71
N TYR A 147 -11.89 1.59 11.61
CA TYR A 147 -11.39 1.94 10.27
C TYR A 147 -11.83 3.36 9.88
N TYR A 148 -13.09 3.74 10.09
CA TYR A 148 -13.57 5.08 9.78
C TYR A 148 -12.92 6.16 10.65
N ASP A 149 -12.69 5.90 11.93
CA ASP A 149 -11.96 6.82 12.81
C ASP A 149 -10.51 7.00 12.35
N LEU A 150 -9.81 5.91 12.03
CA LEU A 150 -8.45 5.95 11.48
C LEU A 150 -8.40 6.70 10.14
N ALA A 151 -9.31 6.38 9.21
CA ALA A 151 -9.41 7.07 7.93
C ALA A 151 -9.70 8.56 8.12
N SER A 152 -10.58 8.94 9.06
CA SER A 152 -10.85 10.34 9.37
C SER A 152 -9.60 11.05 9.91
N LYS A 153 -8.86 10.42 10.81
CA LYS A 153 -7.61 10.98 11.37
C LYS A 153 -6.53 11.18 10.31
N VAL A 154 -6.34 10.21 9.41
CA VAL A 154 -5.29 10.25 8.39
C VAL A 154 -5.68 11.11 7.20
N LEU A 155 -6.90 11.00 6.68
CA LEU A 155 -7.32 11.65 5.44
C LEU A 155 -7.77 13.10 5.64
N THR A 156 -8.03 13.52 6.87
CA THR A 156 -8.54 14.86 7.13
C THR A 156 -7.86 15.51 8.32
N LYS A 157 -7.78 16.84 8.29
CA LYS A 157 -7.26 17.68 9.38
C LYS A 157 -8.25 18.79 9.71
N PRO A 158 -8.22 19.35 10.93
CA PRO A 158 -9.05 20.50 11.27
C PRO A 158 -8.83 21.66 10.29
N ALA A 159 -9.91 22.27 9.83
CA ALA A 159 -9.83 23.48 9.03
C ALA A 159 -9.33 24.63 9.93
N PRO A 160 -8.39 25.48 9.47
CA PRO A 160 -8.13 26.75 10.13
C PRO A 160 -9.39 27.60 9.99
N ILE A 161 -10.08 27.88 11.11
CA ILE A 161 -11.25 28.75 11.14
C ILE A 161 -10.82 30.06 11.80
N ASP A 162 -10.92 31.16 11.06
CA ASP A 162 -10.57 32.51 11.52
C ASP A 162 -11.63 33.13 12.46
N SER A 163 -12.56 32.33 12.99
CA SER A 163 -13.66 32.82 13.84
C SER A 163 -14.08 31.77 14.87
N PRO A 164 -14.35 32.17 16.13
CA PRO A 164 -14.73 31.26 17.20
C PRO A 164 -16.19 30.82 17.05
N GLY A 165 -16.42 29.85 16.16
CA GLY A 165 -17.69 29.15 16.01
C GLY A 165 -17.65 27.74 16.64
N THR A 166 -18.80 27.22 17.04
CA THR A 166 -18.94 25.88 17.65
C THR A 166 -18.75 24.73 16.65
N LEU A 167 -18.83 25.01 15.34
CA LEU A 167 -18.68 24.03 14.27
C LEU A 167 -17.21 23.80 13.92
N LYS A 168 -16.75 22.55 14.05
CA LYS A 168 -15.40 22.14 13.65
C LYS A 168 -15.44 21.55 12.24
N PHE A 169 -14.94 22.29 11.26
CA PHE A 169 -14.78 21.79 9.90
C PHE A 169 -13.49 20.98 9.77
N ARG A 170 -13.50 19.99 8.88
CA ARG A 170 -12.32 19.21 8.51
C ARG A 170 -12.08 19.35 7.01
N VAL A 171 -10.82 19.45 6.62
CA VAL A 171 -10.36 19.52 5.23
C VAL A 171 -9.45 18.33 4.94
N SER A 172 -9.19 18.04 3.66
CA SER A 172 -8.20 17.02 3.28
C SER A 172 -6.85 17.29 3.96
N SER A 173 -6.24 16.23 4.48
CA SER A 173 -4.88 16.30 5.03
C SER A 173 -3.83 16.37 3.92
N ASN A 174 -4.14 15.76 2.76
CA ASN A 174 -3.24 15.45 1.64
C ASN A 174 -2.13 14.45 2.00
N THR A 175 -2.20 13.80 3.16
CA THR A 175 -1.17 12.86 3.66
C THR A 175 -1.03 11.61 2.78
N THR A 176 -2.08 11.24 2.04
CA THR A 176 -2.08 10.07 1.14
C THR A 176 -1.99 10.46 -0.33
N ASP A 177 -1.75 11.74 -0.63
CA ASP A 177 -1.57 12.20 -2.01
C ASP A 177 -0.34 11.55 -2.63
N TRP A 178 -0.30 11.48 -3.96
CA TRP A 178 0.74 10.75 -4.70
C TRP A 178 2.16 11.13 -4.29
N ASP A 179 2.47 12.41 -4.11
CA ASP A 179 3.83 12.83 -3.77
C ASP A 179 4.24 12.35 -2.37
N GLN A 180 3.31 12.38 -1.41
CA GLN A 180 3.56 11.88 -0.05
C GLN A 180 3.72 10.36 -0.04
N PHE A 181 2.82 9.65 -0.74
CA PHE A 181 2.87 8.20 -0.86
C PHE A 181 4.13 7.72 -1.59
N SER A 182 4.45 8.32 -2.74
CA SER A 182 5.62 7.93 -3.55
C SER A 182 6.93 8.25 -2.84
N SER A 183 7.00 9.35 -2.08
CA SER A 183 8.13 9.64 -1.20
C SER A 183 8.30 8.56 -0.14
N LEU A 184 7.23 8.20 0.57
CA LEU A 184 7.26 7.12 1.57
C LEU A 184 7.68 5.78 0.96
N TRP A 185 7.16 5.45 -0.21
CA TRP A 185 7.57 4.23 -0.92
C TRP A 185 9.07 4.27 -1.27
N GLY A 186 9.56 5.43 -1.71
CA GLY A 186 10.97 5.67 -2.03
C GLY A 186 11.90 5.47 -0.83
N GLU A 187 11.47 5.83 0.38
CA GLU A 187 12.22 5.59 1.63
C GLU A 187 12.51 4.10 1.86
N TYR A 188 11.61 3.20 1.45
CA TYR A 188 11.84 1.76 1.54
C TYR A 188 12.61 1.23 0.32
N ALA A 189 12.30 1.74 -0.87
CA ALA A 189 12.93 1.28 -2.09
C ALA A 189 14.45 1.55 -2.14
N ILE A 190 14.91 2.67 -1.57
CA ILE A 190 16.35 2.98 -1.49
C ILE A 190 17.14 1.99 -0.64
N LEU A 191 16.48 1.25 0.26
CA LEU A 191 17.11 0.21 1.07
C LEU A 191 17.34 -1.09 0.29
N PHE A 192 16.72 -1.24 -0.89
CA PHE A 192 16.88 -2.39 -1.76
C PHE A 192 18.08 -2.18 -2.70
N THR A 193 19.05 -3.08 -2.64
CA THR A 193 20.24 -3.03 -3.50
C THR A 193 20.04 -3.90 -4.73
N HIS A 194 20.13 -3.34 -5.93
CA HIS A 194 20.13 -4.14 -7.15
C HIS A 194 21.47 -4.88 -7.26
N THR A 195 21.44 -6.19 -7.07
CA THR A 195 22.55 -7.12 -7.33
C THR A 195 22.37 -7.81 -8.67
#